data_AF-A0A3C0CHR7-F1
#
_entry.id   AF-A0A3C0CHR7-F1
#
_cell.length_a   1.000
_cell.length_b   1.000
_cell.length_c   1.000
_cell.angle_alpha   90.00
_cell.angle_beta   90.00
_cell.angle_gamma   90.00
#
_symmetry.space_group_name_H-M   'P 1'
#
loop_
_entity.id
_entity.type
_entity.pdbx_description
1 polymer ?
#
loop_
_entity_poly.entity_id
_entity_poly.type
_entity_poly.pdbx_seq_one_letter_code
_entity_poly.pdbx_strand_id
1 'polypeptide(L)'
;MIAVAGGDGREATVLNHILRCCGRNKYFVGSLRDSPPEGAQPAVLLAAGPDGALRPRNFPVCVAEYVLSRRPEFFGHPHLVTYSTDRDAADFTARNVRLLPDGSASFEMVGVGIIGRVRLQTGCADAAGPAMAAAAAAIAAGVPFADVLKALNSMKKTDW
;
A
#
# COMPACT_ATOMS: atom_id res chain seq x y z
N MET A 1 -7.72 10.45 7.05
CA MET A 1 -6.72 9.55 7.65
C MET A 1 -6.64 8.27 6.84
N ILE A 2 -5.42 7.78 6.59
CA ILE A 2 -5.16 6.40 6.16
C ILE A 2 -4.57 5.66 7.36
N ALA A 3 -5.27 4.63 7.83
CA ALA A 3 -4.80 3.81 8.95
C ALA A 3 -4.07 2.58 8.41
N VAL A 4 -2.88 2.28 8.94
CA VAL A 4 -2.09 1.10 8.57
C VAL A 4 -2.15 0.08 9.71
N ALA A 5 -2.47 -1.17 9.42
CA ALA A 5 -2.71 -2.22 10.39
C ALA A 5 -2.04 -3.52 9.99
N GLY A 6 -1.22 -4.07 10.89
CA GLY A 6 -0.38 -5.24 10.61
C GLY A 6 0.64 -4.95 9.51
N GLY A 7 1.91 -5.25 9.74
CA GLY A 7 3.00 -4.85 8.85
C GLY A 7 4.24 -4.53 9.68
N ASP A 8 5.34 -4.21 9.01
CA ASP A 8 6.61 -3.87 9.67
C ASP A 8 6.87 -2.35 9.73
N GLY A 9 5.96 -1.55 9.18
CA GLY A 9 6.02 -0.09 9.18
C GLY A 9 6.56 0.49 7.89
N ARG A 10 7.23 -0.30 7.04
CA ARG A 10 7.70 0.15 5.72
C ARG A 10 6.53 0.61 4.84
N GLU A 11 5.36 -0.01 4.98
CA GLU A 11 4.16 0.38 4.25
C GLU A 11 3.76 1.82 4.55
N ALA A 12 3.81 2.23 5.82
CA ALA A 12 3.47 3.57 6.25
C ALA A 12 4.51 4.60 5.77
N THR A 13 5.80 4.24 5.81
CA THR A 13 6.90 5.08 5.28
C THR A 13 6.73 5.32 3.78
N VAL A 14 6.56 4.24 3.00
CA VAL A 14 6.38 4.32 1.54
C VAL A 14 5.10 5.08 1.18
N LEU A 15 4.01 4.86 1.90
CA LEU A 15 2.74 5.55 1.67
C LEU A 15 2.87 7.06 1.94
N ASN A 16 3.53 7.45 3.03
CA ASN A 16 3.82 8.86 3.32
C ASN A 16 4.65 9.50 2.21
N HIS A 17 5.67 8.79 1.69
CA HIS A 17 6.46 9.28 0.56
C HIS A 17 5.59 9.52 -0.68
N ILE A 18 4.77 8.54 -1.06
CA ILE A 18 3.85 8.67 -2.21
C ILE A 18 2.95 9.89 -2.04
N LEU A 19 2.28 10.02 -0.90
CA LEU A 19 1.35 11.12 -0.65
C LEU A 19 2.04 12.49 -0.73
N ARG A 20 3.26 12.63 -0.16
CA ARG A 20 4.02 13.88 -0.23
C ARG A 20 4.45 14.21 -1.66
N CYS A 21 4.98 13.24 -2.41
CA CYS A 21 5.35 13.41 -3.81
C CYS A 21 4.16 13.81 -4.69
N CYS A 22 2.95 13.35 -4.35
CA CYS A 22 1.72 13.64 -5.08
C CYS A 22 0.96 14.88 -4.53
N GLY A 23 1.54 15.65 -3.61
CA GLY A 23 0.91 16.85 -3.04
C GLY A 23 -0.31 16.59 -2.15
N ARG A 24 -0.47 15.34 -1.67
CA ARG A 24 -1.60 14.87 -0.86
C ARG A 24 -1.38 15.09 0.64
N ASN A 25 -0.85 16.25 1.02
CA ASN A 25 -0.43 16.60 2.40
C ASN A 25 -1.57 16.65 3.43
N LYS A 26 -2.84 16.58 2.99
CA LYS A 26 -4.02 16.53 3.88
C LYS A 26 -4.26 15.13 4.46
N TYR A 27 -3.69 14.09 3.84
CA TYR A 27 -3.78 12.75 4.40
C TYR A 27 -2.78 12.60 5.53
N PHE A 28 -3.29 12.22 6.69
CA PHE A 28 -2.51 11.68 7.79
C PHE A 28 -2.40 10.16 7.64
N VAL A 29 -1.18 9.62 7.69
CA VAL A 29 -0.91 8.18 7.75
C VAL A 29 -0.46 7.84 9.16
N GLY A 30 -1.12 6.88 9.79
CA GLY A 30 -0.78 6.43 11.14
C GLY A 30 -1.09 4.96 11.36
N SER A 31 -0.59 4.40 12.45
CA SER A 31 -0.99 3.05 12.86
C SER A 31 -2.47 3.04 13.22
N LEU A 32 -3.17 1.94 12.95
CA LEU A 32 -4.56 1.78 13.37
C LEU A 32 -4.74 1.88 14.90
N ARG A 33 -3.68 1.63 15.66
CA ARG A 33 -3.67 1.73 17.13
C ARG A 33 -3.46 3.15 17.63
N ASP A 34 -2.99 4.05 16.78
CA ASP A 34 -2.78 5.44 17.15
C ASP A 34 -4.12 6.16 17.25
N SER A 35 -4.22 7.10 18.17
CA SER A 35 -5.38 7.99 18.20
C SER A 35 -5.33 8.89 16.96
N PRO A 36 -6.40 8.93 16.14
CA PRO A 36 -6.46 9.83 15.02
C PRO A 36 -6.32 11.28 15.50
N PRO A 37 -5.73 12.18 14.69
CA PRO A 37 -5.79 13.60 14.97
C PRO A 37 -7.24 14.06 15.13
N GLU A 38 -7.47 15.06 15.97
CA GLU A 38 -8.80 15.61 16.20
C GLU A 38 -9.44 16.08 14.88
N GLY A 39 -10.67 15.65 14.61
CA GLY A 39 -11.38 15.94 13.36
C GLY A 39 -10.93 15.14 12.13
N ALA A 40 -9.97 14.23 12.24
CA ALA A 40 -9.54 13.41 11.12
C ALA A 40 -10.61 12.36 10.75
N GLN A 41 -11.12 12.43 9.52
CA GLN A 41 -12.06 11.43 9.01
C GLN A 41 -11.33 10.21 8.44
N PRO A 42 -11.80 8.97 8.71
CA PRO A 42 -11.24 7.76 8.13
C PRO A 42 -11.49 7.74 6.62
N ALA A 43 -10.43 7.52 5.84
CA ALA A 43 -10.50 7.48 4.38
C ALA A 43 -10.14 6.10 3.82
N VAL A 44 -9.02 5.53 4.26
CA VAL A 44 -8.56 4.21 3.83
C VAL A 44 -8.06 3.42 5.04
N LEU A 45 -8.44 2.15 5.14
CA LEU A 45 -7.75 1.17 5.99
C LEU A 45 -6.81 0.35 5.13
N LEU A 46 -5.52 0.38 5.42
CA LEU A 46 -4.51 -0.50 4.85
C LEU A 46 -4.22 -1.63 5.84
N ALA A 47 -4.68 -2.84 5.54
CA ALA A 47 -4.40 -4.03 6.32
C ALA A 47 -3.26 -4.82 5.66
N ALA A 48 -2.02 -4.53 6.08
CA ALA A 48 -0.82 -5.15 5.50
C ALA A 48 -0.38 -6.44 6.23
N GLY A 49 -1.03 -6.76 7.34
CA GLY A 49 -0.81 -7.98 8.09
C GLY A 49 -1.94 -8.26 9.09
N PRO A 50 -1.88 -9.39 9.81
CA PRO A 50 -2.88 -9.72 10.82
C PRO A 50 -2.83 -8.75 12.00
N ASP A 51 -3.97 -8.13 12.34
CA ASP A 51 -4.14 -7.33 13.55
C ASP A 51 -5.56 -7.55 14.14
N GLY A 52 -5.66 -7.80 15.45
CA GLY A 52 -6.95 -7.98 16.14
C GLY A 52 -7.78 -6.69 16.26
N ALA A 53 -7.15 -5.54 16.06
CA ALA A 53 -7.81 -4.23 16.09
C ALA A 53 -8.54 -3.89 14.79
N LEU A 54 -8.44 -4.71 13.73
CA LEU A 54 -9.07 -4.43 12.44
C LEU A 54 -10.58 -4.20 12.59
N ARG A 55 -11.05 -3.03 12.13
CA ARG A 55 -12.47 -2.68 12.03
C ARG A 55 -12.78 -2.11 10.64
N PRO A 56 -12.82 -2.96 9.59
CA PRO A 56 -13.00 -2.50 8.20
C PRO A 56 -14.22 -1.62 8.00
N ARG A 57 -15.34 -1.94 8.66
CA ARG A 57 -16.61 -1.17 8.60
C ARG A 57 -16.51 0.30 8.99
N ASN A 58 -15.46 0.70 9.70
CA ASN A 58 -15.25 2.10 10.10
C ASN A 58 -14.61 2.96 9.00
N PHE A 59 -14.21 2.34 7.88
CA PHE A 59 -13.54 3.00 6.78
C PHE A 59 -14.37 2.86 5.51
N PRO A 60 -14.49 3.91 4.69
CA PRO A 60 -15.26 3.83 3.45
C PRO A 60 -14.58 2.94 2.41
N VAL A 61 -13.24 2.81 2.44
CA VAL A 61 -12.46 1.94 1.57
C VAL A 61 -11.44 1.15 2.40
N CYS A 62 -11.29 -0.14 2.07
CA CYS A 62 -10.29 -1.02 2.66
C CYS A 62 -9.34 -1.54 1.57
N VAL A 63 -8.06 -1.58 1.91
CA VAL A 63 -7.00 -2.23 1.15
C VAL A 63 -6.43 -3.35 2.01
N ALA A 64 -6.36 -4.56 1.50
CA ALA A 64 -5.84 -5.70 2.26
C ALA A 64 -4.94 -6.59 1.41
N GLU A 65 -3.94 -7.21 2.05
CA GLU A 65 -3.23 -8.33 1.40
C GLU A 65 -4.25 -9.44 1.06
N TYR A 66 -4.11 -10.07 -0.10
CA TYR A 66 -5.10 -10.99 -0.65
C TYR A 66 -5.48 -12.15 0.29
N VAL A 67 -4.52 -12.74 1.02
CA VAL A 67 -4.82 -13.81 1.99
C VAL A 67 -5.57 -13.24 3.19
N LEU A 68 -5.21 -12.03 3.64
CA LEU A 68 -5.85 -11.36 4.76
C LEU A 68 -7.29 -10.93 4.44
N SER A 69 -7.56 -10.54 3.20
CA SER A 69 -8.89 -10.13 2.72
C SER A 69 -9.95 -11.24 2.83
N ARG A 70 -9.51 -12.50 2.91
CA ARG A 70 -10.38 -13.68 3.09
C ARG A 70 -10.85 -13.89 4.52
N ARG A 71 -10.44 -13.06 5.47
CA ARG A 71 -10.90 -13.16 6.85
C ARG A 71 -12.30 -12.55 7.03
N PRO A 72 -13.09 -13.03 8.02
CA PRO A 72 -14.47 -12.60 8.21
C PRO A 72 -14.66 -11.09 8.40
N GLU A 73 -13.65 -10.40 8.94
CA GLU A 73 -13.66 -8.96 9.20
C GLU A 73 -13.91 -8.12 7.92
N PHE A 74 -13.51 -8.63 6.75
CA PHE A 74 -13.66 -7.97 5.45
C PHE A 74 -14.89 -8.42 4.66
N PHE A 75 -15.63 -9.43 5.12
CA PHE A 75 -16.75 -9.99 4.36
C PHE A 75 -17.88 -8.98 4.16
N GLY A 76 -18.31 -8.83 2.91
CA GLY A 76 -19.36 -7.91 2.51
C GLY A 76 -18.96 -6.43 2.58
N HIS A 77 -17.67 -6.11 2.72
CA HIS A 77 -17.22 -4.73 2.64
C HIS A 77 -17.41 -4.20 1.20
N PRO A 78 -18.15 -3.11 0.98
CA PRO A 78 -18.56 -2.68 -0.36
C PRO A 78 -17.39 -2.21 -1.25
N HIS A 79 -16.31 -1.73 -0.62
CA HIS A 79 -15.12 -1.23 -1.30
C HIS A 79 -13.87 -1.86 -0.69
N LEU A 80 -13.61 -3.12 -1.08
CA LEU A 80 -12.41 -3.85 -0.71
C LEU A 80 -11.51 -3.96 -1.93
N VAL A 81 -10.28 -3.48 -1.80
CA VAL A 81 -9.22 -3.61 -2.79
C VAL A 81 -8.17 -4.57 -2.23
N THR A 82 -7.69 -5.48 -3.06
CA THR A 82 -6.71 -6.48 -2.69
C THR A 82 -5.39 -6.26 -3.40
N TYR A 83 -4.29 -6.52 -2.70
CA TYR A 83 -2.97 -6.59 -3.31
C TYR A 83 -2.28 -7.91 -2.95
N SER A 84 -1.36 -8.38 -3.80
CA SER A 84 -0.52 -9.53 -3.47
C SER A 84 0.78 -9.54 -4.27
N THR A 85 1.83 -10.13 -3.71
CA THR A 85 3.05 -10.48 -4.45
C THR A 85 2.99 -11.88 -5.06
N ASP A 86 2.07 -12.73 -4.58
CA ASP A 86 2.11 -14.18 -4.83
C ASP A 86 0.78 -14.74 -5.35
N ARG A 87 -0.27 -13.91 -5.45
CA ARG A 87 -1.63 -14.33 -5.84
C ARG A 87 -2.17 -13.46 -6.96
N ASP A 88 -2.28 -14.08 -8.13
CA ASP A 88 -2.75 -13.48 -9.38
C ASP A 88 -4.18 -12.96 -9.34
N ALA A 89 -4.98 -13.48 -8.40
CA ALA A 89 -6.38 -13.12 -8.24
C ALA A 89 -6.61 -11.80 -7.47
N ALA A 90 -5.55 -11.13 -6.99
CA ALA A 90 -5.66 -9.83 -6.36
C ALA A 90 -5.88 -8.70 -7.39
N ASP A 91 -6.52 -7.61 -6.97
CA ASP A 91 -6.76 -6.44 -7.83
C ASP A 91 -5.46 -5.77 -8.28
N PHE A 92 -4.46 -5.77 -7.40
CA PHE A 92 -3.09 -5.36 -7.69
C PHE A 92 -2.10 -6.50 -7.43
N THR A 93 -1.27 -6.84 -8.42
CA THR A 93 -0.26 -7.90 -8.29
C THR A 93 1.14 -7.38 -8.59
N ALA A 94 2.12 -7.84 -7.81
CA ALA A 94 3.52 -7.68 -8.19
C ALA A 94 3.96 -8.88 -9.02
N ARG A 95 4.54 -8.62 -10.19
CA ARG A 95 5.09 -9.64 -11.09
C ARG A 95 6.58 -9.42 -11.30
N ASN A 96 7.27 -10.49 -11.67
CA ASN A 96 8.68 -10.43 -12.05
C ASN A 96 9.56 -9.75 -10.99
N VAL A 97 9.25 -9.96 -9.70
CA VAL A 97 9.99 -9.41 -8.57
C VAL A 97 11.41 -9.99 -8.57
N ARG A 98 12.41 -9.12 -8.64
CA ARG A 98 13.83 -9.51 -8.67
C ARG A 98 14.73 -8.44 -8.12
N LEU A 99 15.91 -8.86 -7.65
CA LEU A 99 17.02 -7.96 -7.40
C LEU A 99 17.82 -7.77 -8.70
N LEU A 100 18.16 -6.52 -9.02
CA LEU A 100 19.02 -6.19 -10.15
C LEU A 100 20.50 -6.15 -9.71
N PRO A 101 21.47 -6.24 -10.65
CA PRO A 101 22.90 -6.22 -10.33
C PRO A 101 23.39 -4.98 -9.58
N ASP A 102 22.67 -3.86 -9.70
CA ASP A 102 22.97 -2.62 -8.98
C ASP A 102 22.37 -2.60 -7.55
N GLY A 103 21.78 -3.70 -7.10
CA GLY A 103 21.15 -3.85 -5.81
C GLY A 103 19.74 -3.25 -5.73
N SER A 104 19.18 -2.72 -6.81
CA SER A 104 17.79 -2.25 -6.79
C SER A 104 16.79 -3.41 -6.89
N ALA A 105 15.68 -3.31 -6.16
CA ALA A 105 14.56 -4.22 -6.32
C ALA A 105 13.69 -3.76 -7.48
N SER A 106 13.34 -4.65 -8.40
CA SER A 106 12.51 -4.35 -9.55
C SER A 106 11.34 -5.31 -9.65
N PHE A 107 10.16 -4.77 -9.97
CA PHE A 107 8.94 -5.54 -10.19
C PHE A 107 7.98 -4.78 -11.12
N GLU A 108 7.00 -5.50 -11.63
CA GLU A 108 5.86 -4.97 -12.38
C GLU A 108 4.65 -4.92 -11.46
N MET A 109 4.09 -3.73 -11.26
CA MET A 109 2.79 -3.54 -10.62
C MET A 109 1.71 -3.66 -11.69
N VAL A 110 0.85 -4.66 -11.57
CA VAL A 110 -0.26 -4.92 -12.48
C VAL A 110 -1.57 -4.67 -11.76
N GLY A 111 -2.45 -3.87 -12.34
CA GLY A 111 -3.80 -3.63 -11.81
C GLY A 111 -4.53 -2.59 -12.64
N VAL A 112 -5.85 -2.51 -12.51
CA VAL A 112 -6.71 -1.55 -13.25
C VAL A 112 -6.49 -1.54 -14.78
N GLY A 113 -6.13 -2.68 -15.36
CA GLY A 113 -5.84 -2.81 -16.80
C GLY A 113 -4.51 -2.19 -17.26
N ILE A 114 -3.65 -1.77 -16.33
CA ILE A 114 -2.36 -1.12 -16.60
C ILE A 114 -1.22 -1.94 -15.96
N ILE A 115 -0.06 -1.91 -16.61
CA ILE A 115 1.18 -2.46 -16.08
C ILE A 115 2.18 -1.32 -15.89
N GLY A 116 2.65 -1.15 -14.67
CA GLY A 116 3.66 -0.18 -14.27
C GLY A 116 4.95 -0.86 -13.83
N ARG A 117 6.11 -0.35 -14.25
CA ARG A 117 7.40 -0.86 -13.76
C ARG A 117 7.87 -0.03 -12.57
N VAL A 118 8.31 -0.73 -11.54
CA VAL A 118 8.85 -0.14 -10.31
C VAL A 118 10.29 -0.60 -10.12
N ARG A 119 11.15 0.33 -9.75
CA ARG A 119 12.53 0.09 -9.35
C ARG A 119 12.81 0.85 -8.07
N LEU A 120 13.07 0.13 -6.98
CA LEU A 120 13.30 0.67 -5.65
C LEU A 120 14.78 0.52 -5.27
N GLN A 121 15.39 1.57 -4.76
CA GLN A 121 16.78 1.57 -4.33
C GLN A 121 16.95 1.02 -2.90
N THR A 122 16.43 -0.17 -2.62
CA THR A 122 16.37 -0.75 -1.26
C THR A 122 17.50 -1.70 -0.92
N GLY A 123 18.09 -2.38 -1.91
CA GLY A 123 19.00 -3.49 -1.65
C GLY A 123 18.32 -4.83 -1.41
N CYS A 124 16.99 -4.91 -1.38
CA CYS A 124 16.26 -6.14 -1.07
C CYS A 124 14.93 -6.28 -1.81
N ALA A 125 14.67 -7.48 -2.35
CA ALA A 125 13.46 -7.79 -3.12
C ALA A 125 12.18 -7.84 -2.27
N ASP A 126 12.29 -8.07 -0.96
CA ASP A 126 11.16 -8.10 -0.01
C ASP A 126 10.42 -6.75 0.08
N ALA A 127 11.07 -5.67 -0.38
CA ALA A 127 10.50 -4.33 -0.52
C ALA A 127 9.26 -4.27 -1.43
N ALA A 128 9.07 -5.24 -2.33
CA ALA A 128 7.91 -5.27 -3.21
C ALA A 128 6.58 -5.33 -2.42
N GLY A 129 6.52 -6.10 -1.33
CA GLY A 129 5.31 -6.24 -0.52
C GLY A 129 4.86 -4.91 0.08
N PRO A 130 5.71 -4.22 0.87
CA PRO A 130 5.35 -2.93 1.44
C PRO A 130 5.07 -1.84 0.40
N ALA A 131 5.80 -1.84 -0.72
CA ALA A 131 5.55 -0.91 -1.80
C ALA A 131 4.19 -1.15 -2.48
N MET A 132 3.79 -2.40 -2.70
CA MET A 132 2.46 -2.75 -3.22
C MET A 132 1.35 -2.33 -2.26
N ALA A 133 1.52 -2.58 -0.96
CA ALA A 133 0.58 -2.20 0.08
C ALA A 133 0.32 -0.68 0.07
N ALA A 134 1.41 0.10 0.09
CA ALA A 134 1.37 1.55 0.04
C ALA A 134 0.78 2.09 -1.27
N ALA A 135 1.17 1.52 -2.41
CA ALA A 135 0.68 1.93 -3.71
C ALA A 135 -0.83 1.71 -3.85
N ALA A 136 -1.32 0.53 -3.48
CA ALA A 136 -2.75 0.23 -3.50
C ALA A 136 -3.54 1.16 -2.56
N ALA A 137 -3.02 1.46 -1.37
CA ALA A 137 -3.64 2.42 -0.44
C ALA A 137 -3.69 3.85 -1.00
N ALA A 138 -2.62 4.31 -1.67
CA ALA A 138 -2.59 5.62 -2.31
C ALA A 138 -3.59 5.69 -3.48
N ILE A 139 -3.68 4.65 -4.31
CA ILE A 139 -4.65 4.57 -5.42
C ILE A 139 -6.08 4.56 -4.88
N ALA A 140 -6.35 3.78 -3.83
CA ALA A 140 -7.63 3.76 -3.14
C ALA A 140 -8.00 5.12 -2.52
N ALA A 141 -7.00 5.92 -2.13
CA ALA A 141 -7.16 7.30 -1.69
C ALA A 141 -7.31 8.30 -2.86
N GLY A 142 -7.38 7.84 -4.11
CA GLY A 142 -7.60 8.66 -5.30
C GLY A 142 -6.33 9.26 -5.92
N VAL A 143 -5.15 8.72 -5.62
CA VAL A 143 -3.91 9.10 -6.32
C VAL A 143 -3.86 8.36 -7.67
N PRO A 144 -3.63 9.06 -8.80
CA PRO A 144 -3.50 8.41 -10.10
C PRO A 144 -2.37 7.38 -10.13
N PHE A 145 -2.59 6.25 -10.80
CA PHE A 145 -1.63 5.14 -10.91
C PHE A 145 -0.24 5.62 -11.39
N ALA A 146 -0.20 6.48 -12.41
CA ALA A 146 1.05 7.02 -12.96
C ALA A 146 1.83 7.86 -11.94
N ASP A 147 1.14 8.64 -11.10
CA ASP A 147 1.78 9.45 -10.07
C ASP A 147 2.35 8.58 -8.95
N VAL A 148 1.65 7.50 -8.59
CA VAL A 148 2.16 6.50 -7.63
C VAL A 148 3.43 5.83 -8.16
N LEU A 149 3.45 5.38 -9.42
CA LEU A 149 4.66 4.80 -10.01
C LEU A 149 5.81 5.81 -10.04
N LYS A 150 5.54 7.07 -10.40
CA LYS A 150 6.55 8.12 -10.41
C LYS A 150 7.13 8.35 -9.01
N ALA A 151 6.28 8.37 -7.98
CA ALA A 151 6.71 8.52 -6.60
C ALA A 151 7.57 7.32 -6.14
N LEU A 152 7.14 6.09 -6.38
CA LEU A 152 7.90 4.88 -6.05
C LEU A 152 9.28 4.87 -6.72
N ASN A 153 9.34 5.18 -8.02
CA ASN A 153 10.61 5.21 -8.76
C ASN A 153 11.51 6.41 -8.39
N SER A 154 11.02 7.36 -7.59
CA SER A 154 11.82 8.47 -7.05
C SER A 154 12.40 8.20 -5.67
N MET A 155 12.01 7.10 -5.01
CA MET A 155 12.48 6.74 -3.67
C MET A 155 13.97 6.43 -3.68
N LYS A 156 14.67 6.99 -2.69
CA LYS A 156 16.07 6.73 -2.40
C LYS A 156 16.17 5.73 -1.24
N LYS A 157 17.37 5.17 -1.07
CA LYS A 157 17.68 4.24 0.04
C LYS A 157 17.38 4.84 1.43
N THR A 158 17.45 6.16 1.58
CA THR A 158 17.15 6.88 2.83
C THR A 158 15.67 6.98 3.16
N ASP A 159 14.80 6.65 2.19
CA ASP A 159 13.36 6.84 2.28
C ASP A 159 12.64 5.53 2.69
N TRP A 160 13.40 4.53 3.14
CA TRP A 160 12.95 3.18 3.52
C TRP A 160 13.12 2.92 5.02
#